data_AF-A0A0F2JF42-F1
#
_entry.id   AF-A0A0F2JF42-F1
#
_cell.length_a   1.000
_cell.length_b   1.000
_cell.length_c   1.000
_cell.angle_alpha   90.00
_cell.angle_beta   90.00
_cell.angle_gamma   90.00
#
_symmetry.space_group_name_H-M   'P 1'
#
loop_
_entity.id
_entity.type
_entity.pdbx_description
1 polymer ?
#
loop_
_entity_poly.entity_id
_entity_poly.type
_entity_poly.pdbx_seq_one_letter_code
_entity_poly.pdbx_strand_id
1 'polypeptide(L)'
;MKNVDPEETKSIITRLKTVRGHISAVERMMDEEKKCEEIFLQLVAIRSAVHKVSVIVAQRYAKTCMADAIEEGEDLETVLNRAIATLMKLNQ
;
A
#
# COMPACT_ATOMS: atom_id res chain seq x y z
N MET A 1 3.78 11.88 3.74
CA MET A 1 4.85 11.71 2.74
C MET A 1 5.35 13.10 2.37
N LYS A 2 6.58 13.48 2.76
CA LYS A 2 7.17 14.77 2.36
C LYS A 2 7.71 14.66 0.93
N ASN A 3 7.87 15.80 0.24
CA ASN A 3 8.56 15.91 -1.06
C ASN A 3 8.11 14.89 -2.13
N VAL A 4 6.80 14.75 -2.33
CA VAL A 4 6.22 13.86 -3.36
C VAL A 4 5.94 14.64 -4.64
N ASP A 5 6.21 14.02 -5.79
CA ASP A 5 5.63 14.45 -7.05
C ASP A 5 4.08 14.45 -6.92
N PRO A 6 3.40 15.57 -7.16
CA PRO A 6 1.94 15.63 -7.13
C PRO A 6 1.26 14.57 -8.00
N GLU A 7 1.83 14.22 -9.16
CA GLU A 7 1.27 13.20 -10.05
C GLU A 7 1.42 11.78 -9.48
N GLU A 8 2.53 11.47 -8.81
CA GLU A 8 2.70 10.21 -8.10
C GLU A 8 1.68 10.09 -6.95
N THR A 9 1.49 11.16 -6.18
CA THR A 9 0.49 11.22 -5.10
C THR A 9 -0.91 10.96 -5.64
N LYS A 10 -1.28 11.62 -6.74
CA LYS A 10 -2.57 11.45 -7.41
C LYS A 10 -2.78 10.02 -7.93
N SER A 11 -1.72 9.39 -8.47
CA SER A 11 -1.74 7.99 -8.91
C SER A 11 -2.00 7.03 -7.74
N ILE A 12 -1.30 7.19 -6.61
CA ILE A 12 -1.50 6.39 -5.40
C ILE A 12 -2.93 6.56 -4.86
N ILE A 13 -3.41 7.81 -4.76
CA ILE A 13 -4.78 8.11 -4.32
C ILE A 13 -5.81 7.47 -5.24
N THR A 14 -5.58 7.49 -6.56
CA THR A 14 -6.50 6.87 -7.52
C THR A 14 -6.61 5.37 -7.30
N ARG A 15 -5.50 4.68 -7.02
CA ARG A 15 -5.49 3.25 -6.70
C ARG A 15 -6.17 2.95 -5.37
N LEU A 16 -5.96 3.78 -4.35
CA LEU A 16 -6.66 3.67 -3.07
C LEU A 16 -8.18 3.88 -3.22
N LYS A 17 -8.62 4.78 -4.11
CA LYS A 17 -10.04 4.94 -4.45
C LYS A 17 -10.61 3.66 -5.07
N THR A 18 -9.86 2.96 -5.92
CA THR A 18 -10.25 1.64 -6.45
C THR A 18 -10.39 0.61 -5.33
N VAL A 19 -9.40 0.50 -4.43
CA VAL A 19 -9.47 -0.40 -3.26
C VAL A 19 -10.72 -0.13 -2.42
N ARG A 20 -11.01 1.15 -2.13
CA ARG A 20 -12.22 1.55 -1.41
C ARG A 20 -13.49 1.14 -2.14
N GLY A 21 -13.52 1.25 -3.47
CA GLY A 21 -14.65 0.78 -4.30
C GLY A 21 -14.90 -0.72 -4.16
N HIS A 22 -13.84 -1.54 -4.09
CA HIS A 22 -13.96 -2.97 -3.84
C HIS A 22 -14.47 -3.27 -2.42
N ILE A 23 -13.97 -2.56 -1.40
CA ILE A 23 -14.46 -2.73 -0.02
C ILE A 23 -15.96 -2.43 0.06
N SER A 24 -16.39 -1.29 -0.49
CA SER A 24 -17.82 -0.94 -0.53
C SER A 24 -18.65 -1.91 -1.37
N ALA A 25 -18.06 -2.59 -2.36
CA ALA A 25 -18.74 -3.64 -3.09
C ALA A 25 -18.93 -4.88 -2.22
N VAL A 26 -17.93 -5.29 -1.44
CA VAL A 26 -18.06 -6.41 -0.49
C VAL A 26 -19.16 -6.15 0.53
N GLU A 27 -19.21 -4.95 1.12
CA GLU A 27 -20.28 -4.56 2.07
C GLU A 27 -21.67 -4.75 1.44
N ARG A 28 -21.90 -4.20 0.24
CA ARG A 28 -23.17 -4.39 -0.48
C ARG A 28 -23.45 -5.85 -0.83
N MET A 29 -22.43 -6.62 -1.23
CA MET A 29 -22.61 -8.05 -1.54
C MET A 29 -23.04 -8.85 -0.31
N MET A 30 -22.62 -8.45 0.89
CA MET A 30 -23.08 -9.05 2.14
C MET A 30 -24.53 -8.66 2.43
N ASP A 31 -24.90 -7.39 2.28
CA ASP A 31 -26.28 -6.91 2.45
C ASP A 31 -27.25 -7.56 1.45
N GLU A 32 -26.78 -7.85 0.23
CA GLU A 32 -27.52 -8.53 -0.83
C GLU A 32 -27.48 -10.08 -0.74
N GLU A 33 -26.91 -10.64 0.34
CA GLU A 33 -26.79 -12.09 0.57
C GLU A 33 -26.18 -12.86 -0.63
N LYS A 34 -25.13 -12.29 -1.26
CA LYS A 34 -24.42 -12.95 -2.37
C LYS A 34 -23.72 -14.23 -1.92
N LYS A 35 -23.42 -15.09 -2.89
CA LYS A 35 -22.67 -16.34 -2.65
C LYS A 35 -21.31 -16.06 -2.02
N CYS A 36 -20.94 -16.90 -1.05
CA CYS A 36 -19.66 -16.80 -0.34
C CYS A 36 -18.46 -16.82 -1.30
N GLU A 37 -18.53 -17.60 -2.38
CA GLU A 37 -17.48 -17.65 -3.41
C GLU A 37 -17.27 -16.29 -4.10
N GLU A 38 -18.35 -15.59 -4.44
CA GLU A 38 -18.27 -14.27 -5.09
C GLU A 38 -17.65 -13.22 -4.15
N ILE A 39 -18.06 -13.23 -2.88
CA ILE A 39 -17.50 -12.36 -1.83
C ILE A 39 -16.00 -12.66 -1.65
N PHE A 40 -15.64 -13.95 -1.58
CA PHE A 40 -14.26 -14.37 -1.43
C PHE A 40 -13.39 -13.93 -2.61
N LEU A 41 -13.88 -14.05 -3.85
CA LEU A 41 -13.18 -13.56 -5.03
C LEU A 41 -12.94 -12.04 -4.97
N GLN A 42 -13.88 -11.25 -4.43
CA GLN A 42 -13.65 -9.82 -4.22
C GLN A 42 -12.62 -9.53 -3.13
N LEU A 43 -12.60 -10.29 -2.02
CA LEU A 43 -11.56 -10.16 -1.01
C LEU A 43 -10.16 -10.46 -1.59
N VAL A 44 -10.05 -11.45 -2.47
CA VAL A 44 -8.81 -11.73 -3.21
C VAL A 44 -8.41 -10.55 -4.12
N ALA A 45 -9.37 -9.92 -4.79
CA ALA A 45 -9.13 -8.73 -5.61
C ALA A 45 -8.66 -7.54 -4.76
N ILE A 46 -9.25 -7.32 -3.59
CA ILE A 46 -8.82 -6.30 -2.61
C ILE A 46 -7.37 -6.55 -2.20
N ARG A 47 -7.04 -7.80 -1.82
CA ARG A 47 -5.66 -8.16 -1.42
C ARG A 47 -4.65 -7.83 -2.53
N SER A 48 -4.97 -8.18 -3.78
CA SER A 48 -4.11 -7.88 -4.94
C SER A 48 -3.96 -6.37 -5.18
N ALA A 49 -5.06 -5.62 -5.09
CA ALA A 49 -5.05 -4.18 -5.29
C ALA A 49 -4.27 -3.45 -4.20
N VAL A 50 -4.44 -3.84 -2.93
CA VAL A 50 -3.67 -3.31 -1.79
C VAL A 50 -2.20 -3.63 -1.95
N HIS A 51 -1.83 -4.87 -2.28
CA HIS A 51 -0.43 -5.25 -2.47
C HIS A 51 0.27 -4.39 -3.53
N LYS A 52 -0.41 -4.11 -4.67
CA LYS A 52 0.12 -3.21 -5.70
C LYS A 52 0.38 -1.79 -5.17
N VAL A 53 -0.51 -1.25 -4.35
CA VAL A 53 -0.31 0.06 -3.71
C VAL A 53 0.86 0.01 -2.72
N SER A 54 0.94 -1.05 -1.91
CA SER A 54 2.01 -1.23 -0.93
C SER A 54 3.38 -1.29 -1.59
N VAL A 55 3.54 -1.97 -2.73
CA VAL A 55 4.79 -2.02 -3.48
C VAL A 55 5.21 -0.63 -3.97
N ILE A 56 4.28 0.18 -4.51
CA ILE A 56 4.58 1.55 -4.97
C ILE A 56 5.05 2.41 -3.80
N VAL A 57 4.32 2.37 -2.68
CA VAL A 57 4.67 3.14 -1.47
C VAL A 57 6.00 2.67 -0.88
N ALA A 58 6.28 1.37 -0.91
CA ALA A 58 7.53 0.79 -0.44
C ALA A 58 8.75 1.22 -1.27
N GLN A 59 8.63 1.22 -2.60
CA GLN A 59 9.68 1.73 -3.49
C GLN A 59 10.02 3.19 -3.17
N ARG A 60 9.00 3.99 -2.89
CA ARG A 60 9.17 5.39 -2.52
C ARG A 60 9.80 5.56 -1.14
N TYR A 61 9.33 4.80 -0.16
CA TYR A 61 9.93 4.78 1.17
C TYR A 61 11.43 4.45 1.11
N ALA A 62 11.83 3.48 0.28
CA ALA A 62 13.22 3.12 0.08
C ALA A 62 14.05 4.22 -0.62
N LYS A 63 13.46 4.97 -1.56
CA LYS A 63 14.17 6.01 -2.33
C LYS A 63 14.29 7.34 -1.61
N THR A 64 13.21 7.79 -0.97
CA THR A 64 13.11 9.15 -0.41
C THR A 64 13.29 9.14 1.09
N CYS A 65 12.50 8.35 1.82
CA CYS A 65 12.53 8.40 3.29
C CYS A 65 13.84 7.87 3.88
N MET A 66 14.50 6.91 3.21
CA MET A 66 15.84 6.47 3.62
C MET A 66 16.91 7.55 3.35
N ALA A 67 16.83 8.23 2.19
CA ALA A 67 17.76 9.30 1.85
C ALA A 67 17.62 10.49 2.80
N ASP A 68 16.38 10.93 3.05
CA ASP A 68 16.07 12.01 4.00
C ASP A 68 16.62 11.67 5.40
N ALA A 69 16.43 10.44 5.89
CA ALA A 69 16.92 10.03 7.22
C ALA A 69 18.45 10.08 7.33
N ILE A 70 19.16 9.67 6.28
CA ILE A 70 20.63 9.74 6.22
C ILE A 70 21.10 11.21 6.17
N GLU A 71 20.43 12.06 5.39
CA GLU A 71 20.71 13.51 5.34
C GLU A 71 20.44 14.21 6.68
N GLU A 72 19.43 13.75 7.42
CA GLU A 72 19.11 14.22 8.78
C GLU A 72 20.08 13.67 9.86
N GLY A 73 21.06 12.84 9.47
CA GLY A 73 22.14 12.36 10.34
C GLY A 73 21.86 11.03 11.05
N GLU A 74 20.83 10.28 10.64
CA GLU A 74 20.62 8.93 11.12
C GLU A 74 21.70 7.97 10.59
N ASP A 75 22.13 7.03 11.44
CA ASP A 75 23.08 5.99 11.08
C ASP A 75 22.54 5.08 9.96
N LEU A 76 23.38 4.80 8.96
CA LEU A 76 23.00 4.04 7.75
C LEU A 76 22.53 2.62 8.10
N GLU A 77 23.21 1.94 9.02
CA GLU A 77 22.86 0.57 9.40
C GLU A 77 21.48 0.54 10.06
N THR A 78 21.20 1.52 10.91
CA THR A 78 19.90 1.70 11.56
C THR A 78 18.77 1.94 10.55
N VAL A 79 18.98 2.84 9.58
CA VAL A 79 18.01 3.14 8.52
C VAL A 79 17.74 1.90 7.64
N LEU A 80 18.81 1.19 7.26
CA LEU A 80 18.71 -0.01 6.43
C LEU A 80 17.96 -1.14 7.14
N ASN A 81 18.26 -1.40 8.42
CA ASN A 81 17.59 -2.43 9.20
C ASN A 81 16.09 -2.14 9.37
N ARG A 82 15.72 -0.87 9.63
CA ARG A 82 14.31 -0.43 9.67
C ARG A 82 13.62 -0.65 8.34
N ALA A 83 14.32 -0.34 7.24
CA ALA A 83 13.76 -0.49 5.91
C ALA A 83 13.51 -1.96 5.55
N ILE A 84 14.48 -2.84 5.80
CA ILE A 84 14.34 -4.29 5.59
C ILE A 84 13.17 -4.82 6.41
N ALA A 85 13.10 -4.50 7.71
CA ALA A 85 12.02 -4.96 8.59
C ALA A 85 10.64 -4.49 8.11
N THR A 86 10.55 -3.29 7.53
CA THR A 86 9.29 -2.75 6.99
C THR A 86 8.92 -3.44 5.67
N LEU A 87 9.89 -3.65 4.77
CA LEU A 87 9.67 -4.31 3.47
C LEU A 87 9.26 -5.78 3.62
N MET A 88 9.79 -6.49 4.62
CA MET A 88 9.41 -7.88 4.90
C MET A 88 7.92 -8.06 5.23
N LYS A 89 7.22 -6.99 5.65
CA LYS A 89 5.78 -7.02 5.93
C LYS A 89 4.90 -6.97 4.67
N LEU A 90 5.46 -6.76 3.48
CA LEU A 90 4.69 -6.69 2.22
C LEU A 90 4.04 -8.02 1.80
N ASN A 91 4.55 -9.13 2.34
CA ASN A 91 4.14 -10.50 2.00
C ASN A 91 3.48 -11.24 3.18
N GLN A 92 3.28 -10.54 4.30
CA GLN A 92 2.52 -11.04 5.46
C GLN A 92 1.04 -10.75 5.23
#